data_AF-A0A9P3ZQ22-F1
#
_entry.id   AF-A0A9P3ZQ22-F1
#
_cell.length_a   1.000
_cell.length_b   1.000
_cell.length_c   1.000
_cell.angle_alpha   90.00
_cell.angle_beta   90.00
_cell.angle_gamma   90.00
#
_symmetry.space_group_name_H-M   'P 1'
#
loop_
_entity.id
_entity.type
_entity.pdbx_description
1 polymer ?
#
loop_
_entity_poly.entity_id
_entity_poly.type
_entity_poly.pdbx_seq_one_letter_code
_entity_poly.pdbx_strand_id
1 'polypeptide(L)'
;MMRQCNREAWDKTHRAQVTSDCWEDEYEDFSFMDLPRKTRFIRHAVATFLLLPLALITAMSLCDQLAHASGSLNILFSIPVWYALMGAAVWIVLGCSRLFTTSLLYLYVLGHELTHVLAVYCSRGSVSKFNASLDGGYIQTNKNNLFISLSPYFLPLWGMLWGLVWGIVHIFWPTITCEALLYSGLGFWWCFHLFWTAWIIPKDQPDLAGNGTFFSLILVYFANLLLFLGLLRLFNAVSINKFLADCLHNAERLWDTARDLALFTVGLFL
;
A
#
# COMPACT_ATOMS: atom_id res chain seq x y z
N MET A 1 30.12 -0.02 -3.39
CA MET A 1 30.62 -0.31 -2.03
C MET A 1 29.58 -1.06 -1.17
N MET A 2 28.29 -0.69 -1.17
CA MET A 2 27.23 -1.43 -0.44
C MET A 2 26.98 -2.89 -0.91
N ARG A 3 27.25 -3.24 -2.18
CA ARG A 3 27.11 -4.62 -2.67
C ARG A 3 28.13 -5.61 -2.07
N GLN A 4 29.27 -5.14 -1.55
CA GLN A 4 30.32 -5.99 -0.97
C GLN A 4 30.12 -6.19 0.55
N CYS A 5 29.74 -5.15 1.31
CA CYS A 5 29.44 -5.31 2.73
C CYS A 5 28.30 -6.30 2.99
N ASN A 6 27.28 -6.36 2.12
CA ASN A 6 26.20 -7.35 2.26
C ASN A 6 26.66 -8.80 2.02
N ARG A 7 27.69 -9.04 1.20
CA ARG A 7 28.25 -10.40 1.05
C ARG A 7 29.11 -10.80 2.23
N GLU A 8 29.92 -9.89 2.76
CA GLU A 8 30.81 -10.19 3.88
C GLU A 8 30.07 -10.36 5.21
N ALA A 9 28.98 -9.61 5.41
CA ALA A 9 28.08 -9.80 6.55
C ALA A 9 27.36 -11.15 6.45
N TRP A 10 26.83 -11.48 5.26
CA TRP A 10 26.21 -12.77 4.96
C TRP A 10 27.17 -13.94 5.19
N ASP A 11 28.40 -13.86 4.67
CA ASP A 11 29.42 -14.91 4.82
C ASP A 11 29.88 -15.13 6.27
N LYS A 12 29.82 -14.10 7.12
CA LYS A 12 30.16 -14.20 8.55
C LYS A 12 29.02 -14.81 9.37
N THR A 13 27.77 -14.44 9.10
CA THR A 13 26.61 -15.11 9.71
C THR A 13 26.46 -16.54 9.23
N HIS A 14 26.74 -16.82 7.95
CA HIS A 14 26.66 -18.15 7.38
C HIS A 14 27.72 -19.09 7.96
N ARG A 15 28.98 -18.64 8.11
CA ARG A 15 30.02 -19.43 8.79
C ARG A 15 29.77 -19.66 10.28
N ALA A 16 29.13 -18.71 10.97
CA ALA A 16 28.76 -18.88 12.38
C ALA A 16 27.56 -19.84 12.58
N GLN A 17 26.68 -19.96 11.59
CA GLN A 17 25.58 -20.93 11.58
C GLN A 17 26.02 -22.33 11.15
N VAL A 18 27.02 -22.45 10.28
CA VAL A 18 27.59 -23.75 9.85
C VAL A 18 28.26 -24.52 10.98
N THR A 19 28.51 -23.90 12.15
CA THR A 19 29.08 -24.57 13.33
C THR A 19 28.04 -25.04 14.36
N SER A 20 26.73 -24.85 14.13
CA SER A 20 25.70 -25.44 14.98
C SER A 20 24.98 -26.55 14.22
N ASP A 21 25.35 -27.79 14.53
CA ASP A 21 24.73 -29.00 14.00
C ASP A 21 23.20 -29.01 14.16
N CYS A 22 22.57 -29.58 13.13
CA CYS A 22 21.15 -29.92 12.96
C CYS A 22 20.21 -28.81 12.44
N TRP A 23 19.62 -29.13 11.27
CA TRP A 23 18.60 -28.42 10.47
C TRP A 23 19.13 -27.52 9.33
N GLU A 24 19.71 -28.15 8.31
CA GLU A 24 19.69 -27.65 6.93
C GLU A 24 18.25 -27.76 6.39
N ASP A 25 17.39 -26.80 6.72
CA ASP A 25 16.26 -26.50 5.85
C ASP A 25 16.84 -25.70 4.67
N GLU A 26 17.03 -26.36 3.53
CA GLU A 26 17.17 -25.69 2.24
C GLU A 26 15.99 -24.73 2.09
N TYR A 27 16.22 -23.44 2.36
CA TYR A 27 15.32 -22.37 1.96
C TYR A 27 15.39 -22.29 0.43
N GLU A 28 14.68 -23.19 -0.27
CA GLU A 28 14.36 -22.98 -1.68
C GLU A 28 13.57 -21.66 -1.75
N ASP A 29 14.17 -20.66 -2.39
CA ASP A 29 13.56 -19.36 -2.63
C ASP A 29 12.39 -19.54 -3.60
N PHE A 30 11.22 -19.86 -3.06
CA PHE A 30 10.00 -20.13 -3.82
C PHE A 30 9.67 -18.94 -4.74
N SER A 31 9.90 -19.13 -6.04
CA SER A 31 9.66 -18.12 -7.05
C SER A 31 8.24 -18.23 -7.60
N PHE A 32 7.70 -17.12 -8.07
CA PHE A 32 6.44 -17.13 -8.82
C PHE A 32 6.48 -18.06 -10.04
N MET A 33 7.66 -18.28 -10.63
CA MET A 33 7.82 -19.21 -11.75
C MET A 33 7.59 -20.68 -11.36
N ASP A 34 7.72 -21.01 -10.08
CA ASP A 34 7.51 -22.34 -9.53
C ASP A 34 6.02 -22.66 -9.36
N LEU A 35 5.15 -21.63 -9.41
CA LEU A 35 3.71 -21.84 -9.39
C LEU A 35 3.23 -22.57 -10.66
N PRO A 36 2.22 -23.46 -10.51
CA PRO A 36 1.59 -24.11 -11.64
C PRO A 36 1.18 -23.10 -12.72
N ARG A 37 1.43 -23.42 -13.99
CA ARG A 37 1.11 -22.55 -15.14
C ARG A 37 -0.34 -22.05 -15.10
N LYS A 38 -1.27 -22.90 -14.66
CA LYS A 38 -2.68 -22.55 -14.45
C LYS A 38 -2.85 -21.43 -13.42
N THR A 39 -2.19 -21.51 -12.27
CA THR A 39 -2.24 -20.49 -11.21
C THR A 39 -1.70 -19.16 -11.70
N ARG A 40 -0.55 -19.18 -12.40
CA ARG A 40 0.03 -17.98 -13.01
C ARG A 40 -0.93 -17.35 -14.01
N PHE A 41 -1.52 -18.14 -14.91
CA PHE A 41 -2.50 -17.66 -15.88
C PHE A 41 -3.73 -17.04 -15.20
N ILE A 42 -4.29 -17.71 -14.19
CA ILE A 42 -5.44 -17.19 -13.43
C ILE A 42 -5.10 -15.84 -12.80
N ARG A 43 -3.94 -15.69 -12.16
CA ARG A 43 -3.55 -14.40 -11.55
C ARG A 43 -3.42 -13.28 -12.59
N HIS A 44 -2.84 -13.55 -13.75
CA HIS A 44 -2.79 -12.56 -14.84
C HIS A 44 -4.18 -12.23 -15.36
N ALA A 45 -5.04 -13.24 -15.57
CA ALA A 45 -6.41 -13.02 -16.03
C ALA A 45 -7.22 -12.18 -15.02
N VAL A 46 -7.12 -12.48 -13.72
CA VAL A 46 -7.78 -11.72 -12.65
C VAL A 46 -7.23 -10.29 -12.60
N ALA A 47 -5.91 -10.10 -12.69
CA ALA A 47 -5.32 -8.76 -12.72
C ALA A 47 -5.86 -7.94 -13.91
N THR A 48 -5.85 -8.51 -15.11
CA THR A 48 -6.19 -7.80 -16.34
C THR A 48 -7.70 -7.58 -16.50
N PHE A 49 -8.52 -8.61 -16.29
CA PHE A 49 -9.95 -8.56 -16.63
C PHE A 49 -10.86 -8.18 -15.46
N LEU A 50 -10.36 -8.20 -14.23
CA LEU A 50 -11.15 -7.84 -13.05
C LEU A 50 -10.54 -6.66 -12.30
N LEU A 51 -9.33 -6.82 -11.76
CA LEU A 51 -8.76 -5.80 -10.86
C LEU A 51 -8.42 -4.50 -11.58
N LEU A 52 -7.86 -4.57 -12.79
CA LEU A 52 -7.50 -3.38 -13.55
C LEU A 52 -8.74 -2.54 -13.93
N PRO A 53 -9.81 -3.09 -14.53
CA PRO A 53 -11.05 -2.34 -14.75
C PRO A 53 -11.63 -1.73 -13.48
N LEU A 54 -11.69 -2.50 -12.38
CA LEU A 54 -12.17 -1.99 -11.10
C LEU A 54 -11.33 -0.83 -10.57
N ALA A 55 -10.01 -0.93 -10.67
CA ALA A 55 -9.09 0.13 -10.27
C ALA A 55 -9.26 1.39 -11.13
N LEU A 56 -9.43 1.23 -12.45
CA LEU A 56 -9.68 2.35 -13.36
C LEU A 56 -11.01 3.03 -13.07
N ILE A 57 -12.09 2.27 -12.92
CA ILE A 57 -13.43 2.79 -12.58
C ILE A 57 -13.38 3.54 -11.24
N THR A 58 -12.70 2.98 -10.24
CA THR A 58 -12.53 3.60 -8.92
C THR A 58 -11.76 4.91 -9.02
N ALA A 59 -10.66 4.93 -9.78
CA ALA A 59 -9.85 6.13 -9.97
C ALA A 59 -10.63 7.22 -10.73
N MET A 60 -11.32 6.87 -11.82
CA MET A 60 -12.15 7.79 -12.60
C MET A 60 -13.26 8.40 -11.72
N SER A 61 -13.95 7.57 -10.95
CA SER A 61 -15.04 8.01 -10.07
C SER A 61 -14.56 8.90 -8.93
N LEU A 62 -13.37 8.63 -8.38
CA LEU A 62 -12.72 9.53 -7.41
C LEU A 62 -12.36 10.88 -8.05
N CYS A 63 -11.82 10.86 -9.27
CA CYS A 63 -11.54 12.08 -10.02
C CYS A 63 -12.81 12.89 -10.29
N ASP A 64 -13.91 12.25 -10.68
CA ASP A 64 -15.20 12.92 -10.92
C ASP A 64 -15.72 13.57 -9.63
N GLN A 65 -15.66 12.88 -8.49
CA GLN A 65 -16.06 13.50 -7.22
C GLN A 65 -15.20 14.68 -6.84
N LEU A 66 -13.88 14.57 -6.99
CA LEU A 66 -12.96 15.66 -6.71
C LEU A 66 -13.21 16.82 -7.67
N ALA A 67 -13.47 16.57 -8.96
CA ALA A 67 -13.77 17.61 -9.95
C ALA A 67 -15.09 18.34 -9.62
N HIS A 68 -16.16 17.60 -9.32
CA HIS A 68 -17.44 18.18 -8.89
C HIS A 68 -17.30 18.94 -7.57
N ALA A 69 -16.52 18.42 -6.62
CA ALA A 69 -16.22 19.09 -5.36
C ALA A 69 -15.34 20.35 -5.55
N SER A 70 -14.47 20.38 -6.57
CA SER A 70 -13.62 21.52 -6.91
C SER A 70 -14.42 22.69 -7.50
N GLY A 71 -15.47 22.39 -8.28
CA GLY A 71 -16.42 23.40 -8.77
C GLY A 71 -17.11 24.16 -7.63
N SER A 72 -17.23 23.54 -6.45
CA SER A 72 -17.55 24.20 -5.19
C SER A 72 -16.26 24.41 -4.38
N LEU A 73 -15.45 25.42 -4.72
CA LEU A 73 -14.14 25.73 -4.10
C LEU A 73 -14.05 25.43 -2.57
N ASN A 74 -15.16 25.59 -1.84
CA ASN A 74 -15.37 25.21 -0.44
C ASN A 74 -14.84 23.82 0.01
N ILE A 75 -14.88 22.75 -0.80
CA ILE A 75 -14.46 21.41 -0.31
C ILE A 75 -12.93 21.24 -0.36
N LEU A 76 -12.28 21.69 -1.43
CA LEU A 76 -10.81 21.66 -1.53
C LEU A 76 -10.14 22.58 -0.50
N PHE A 77 -10.81 23.67 -0.12
CA PHE A 77 -10.37 24.58 0.94
C PHE A 77 -11.03 24.28 2.29
N SER A 78 -11.62 23.10 2.47
CA SER A 78 -12.18 22.70 3.76
C SER A 78 -11.06 22.54 4.80
N ILE A 79 -11.41 22.80 6.06
CA ILE A 79 -10.48 22.70 7.21
C ILE A 79 -9.75 21.34 7.24
N PRO A 80 -10.42 20.18 7.06
CA PRO A 80 -9.74 18.89 7.04
C PRO A 80 -8.72 18.75 5.91
N VAL A 81 -9.10 19.13 4.70
CA VAL A 81 -8.23 19.02 3.51
C VAL A 81 -7.02 19.94 3.66
N TRP A 82 -7.22 21.19 4.09
CA TRP A 82 -6.14 22.15 4.25
C TRP A 82 -5.11 21.68 5.29
N TYR A 83 -5.55 21.21 6.46
CA TYR A 83 -4.64 20.70 7.48
C TYR A 83 -3.94 19.41 7.05
N ALA A 84 -4.63 18.51 6.34
CA ALA A 84 -3.98 17.34 5.75
C ALA A 84 -2.88 17.73 4.75
N LEU A 85 -3.12 18.74 3.90
CA LEU A 85 -2.11 19.29 2.99
C LEU A 85 -0.93 19.91 3.74
N MET A 86 -1.14 20.59 4.87
CA MET A 86 -0.05 21.10 5.71
C MET A 86 0.79 19.96 6.29
N GLY A 87 0.16 18.88 6.75
CA GLY A 87 0.87 17.67 7.19
C GLY A 87 1.69 17.01 6.09
N ALA A 88 1.10 16.89 4.90
CA ALA A 88 1.80 16.43 3.70
C ALA A 88 3.00 17.32 3.35
N ALA A 89 2.84 18.65 3.44
CA ALA A 89 3.92 19.60 3.21
C ALA A 89 5.06 19.43 4.24
N VAL A 90 4.74 19.21 5.52
CA VAL A 90 5.74 18.88 6.54
C VAL A 90 6.52 17.62 6.17
N TRP A 91 5.83 16.55 5.74
CA TRP A 91 6.50 15.34 5.26
C TRP A 91 7.46 15.63 4.10
N ILE A 92 7.01 16.39 3.09
CA ILE A 92 7.83 16.75 1.92
C ILE A 92 9.07 17.52 2.37
N VAL A 93 8.92 18.51 3.26
CA VAL A 93 10.05 19.28 3.79
C VAL A 93 11.04 18.36 4.52
N LEU A 94 10.57 17.46 5.38
CA LEU A 94 11.44 16.52 6.09
C LEU A 94 12.16 15.56 5.11
N GLY A 95 11.42 14.99 4.15
CA GLY A 95 11.96 14.09 3.13
C GLY A 95 13.02 14.76 2.25
N CYS A 96 12.77 16.00 1.82
CA CYS A 96 13.71 16.79 1.03
C CYS A 96 14.92 17.29 1.84
N SER A 97 14.75 17.63 3.11
CA SER A 97 15.82 18.14 3.97
C SER A 97 16.92 17.12 4.28
N ARG A 98 16.59 15.82 4.19
CA ARG A 98 17.45 14.69 4.57
C ARG A 98 17.90 14.69 6.04
N LEU A 99 17.35 15.55 6.90
CA LEU A 99 17.76 15.69 8.31
C LEU A 99 17.46 14.45 9.15
N PHE A 100 16.40 13.72 8.81
CA PHE A 100 15.93 12.55 9.57
C PHE A 100 15.87 11.28 8.75
N THR A 101 16.62 11.19 7.64
CA THR A 101 16.51 10.06 6.69
C THR A 101 16.67 8.71 7.38
N THR A 102 17.66 8.57 8.27
CA THR A 102 17.90 7.32 9.01
C THR A 102 16.71 6.95 9.90
N SER A 103 16.21 7.89 10.69
CA SER A 103 15.07 7.65 11.59
C SER A 103 13.78 7.35 10.82
N LEU A 104 13.54 8.06 9.71
CA LEU A 104 12.38 7.84 8.86
C LEU A 104 12.45 6.52 8.09
N LEU A 105 13.64 6.12 7.65
CA LEU A 105 13.87 4.81 7.05
C LEU A 105 13.63 3.69 8.07
N TYR A 106 14.17 3.83 9.28
CA TYR A 106 13.91 2.85 10.35
C TYR A 106 12.42 2.75 10.66
N LEU A 107 11.73 3.88 10.79
CA LEU A 107 10.29 3.90 11.07
C LEU A 107 9.48 3.25 9.93
N TYR A 108 9.95 3.39 8.69
CA TYR A 108 9.37 2.70 7.54
C TYR A 108 9.57 1.18 7.65
N VAL A 109 10.81 0.71 7.82
CA VAL A 109 11.09 -0.73 7.94
C VAL A 109 10.33 -1.34 9.12
N LEU A 110 10.33 -0.67 10.26
CA LEU A 110 9.56 -1.07 11.44
C LEU A 110 8.06 -1.18 11.11
N GLY A 111 7.50 -0.16 10.45
CA GLY A 111 6.09 -0.17 10.06
C GLY A 111 5.77 -1.29 9.06
N HIS A 112 6.67 -1.56 8.11
CA HIS A 112 6.53 -2.62 7.11
C HIS A 112 6.42 -3.99 7.77
N GLU A 113 7.39 -4.33 8.61
CA GLU A 113 7.42 -5.63 9.30
C GLU A 113 6.29 -5.77 10.32
N LEU A 114 5.95 -4.70 11.07
CA LEU A 114 4.82 -4.73 11.99
C LEU A 114 3.49 -4.95 11.27
N THR A 115 3.34 -4.40 10.06
CA THR A 115 2.14 -4.62 9.25
C THR A 115 2.00 -6.09 8.86
N HIS A 116 3.11 -6.74 8.48
CA HIS A 116 3.14 -8.19 8.27
C HIS A 116 2.74 -8.96 9.54
N VAL A 117 3.30 -8.61 10.70
CA VAL A 117 2.94 -9.25 12.00
C VAL A 117 1.44 -9.14 12.27
N LEU A 118 0.86 -7.95 12.12
CA LEU A 118 -0.57 -7.73 12.33
C LEU A 118 -1.41 -8.53 11.33
N ALA A 119 -1.01 -8.58 10.06
CA ALA A 119 -1.70 -9.36 9.04
C ALA A 119 -1.64 -10.87 9.30
N VAL A 120 -0.52 -11.38 9.84
CA VAL A 120 -0.37 -12.77 10.29
C VAL A 120 -1.39 -13.06 11.39
N TYR A 121 -1.49 -12.21 12.42
CA TYR A 121 -2.45 -12.40 13.51
C TYR A 121 -3.90 -12.31 13.03
N CYS A 122 -4.25 -11.35 12.16
CA CYS A 122 -5.56 -11.27 11.52
C CYS A 122 -5.88 -12.54 10.69
N SER A 123 -4.85 -13.16 10.11
CA SER A 123 -4.95 -14.43 9.38
C SER A 123 -4.92 -15.67 10.29
N ARG A 124 -4.95 -15.51 11.61
CA ARG A 124 -4.83 -16.58 12.61
C ARG A 124 -3.54 -17.40 12.43
N GLY A 125 -2.43 -16.74 12.17
CA GLY A 125 -1.09 -17.32 12.19
C GLY A 125 -0.33 -16.93 13.46
N SER A 126 0.92 -17.36 13.55
CA SER A 126 1.83 -17.02 14.65
C SER A 126 3.19 -16.57 14.11
N VAL A 127 3.76 -15.54 14.74
CA VAL A 127 5.10 -15.02 14.42
C VAL A 127 6.09 -15.56 15.44
N SER A 128 7.17 -16.20 14.97
CA SER A 128 8.21 -16.78 15.81
C SER A 128 9.42 -15.87 15.97
N LYS A 129 9.76 -15.10 14.92
CA LYS A 129 10.83 -14.10 14.96
C LYS A 129 10.41 -12.83 14.23
N PHE A 130 10.94 -11.71 14.71
CA PHE A 130 10.71 -10.38 14.17
C PHE A 130 12.02 -9.60 14.25
N ASN A 131 12.41 -8.95 13.17
CA ASN A 131 13.57 -8.06 13.13
C ASN A 131 13.30 -6.85 12.23
N ALA A 132 13.65 -5.67 12.70
CA ALA A 132 13.59 -4.43 11.93
C ALA A 132 14.87 -3.62 12.16
N SER A 133 15.56 -3.27 11.08
CA SER A 133 16.83 -2.55 11.11
C SER A 133 16.97 -1.62 9.90
N LEU A 134 18.03 -0.81 9.86
CA LEU A 134 18.31 0.07 8.71
C LEU A 134 18.74 -0.69 7.45
N ASP A 135 19.28 -1.90 7.63
CA ASP A 135 19.73 -2.77 6.53
C ASP A 135 18.57 -3.59 5.94
N GLY A 136 17.43 -3.62 6.63
CA GLY A 136 16.24 -4.36 6.24
C GLY A 136 15.48 -4.94 7.43
N GLY A 137 14.37 -5.62 7.13
CA GLY A 137 13.52 -6.28 8.10
C GLY A 137 13.15 -7.69 7.64
N TYR A 138 12.68 -8.51 8.58
CA TYR A 138 12.03 -9.78 8.27
C TYR A 138 11.11 -10.24 9.40
N ILE A 139 10.15 -11.09 9.06
CA ILE A 139 9.39 -11.90 10.01
C ILE A 139 9.50 -13.39 9.68
N GLN A 140 9.52 -14.23 10.71
CA GLN A 140 9.32 -15.67 10.57
C GLN A 140 7.92 -16.03 11.05
N THR A 141 7.14 -16.70 10.21
CA THR A 141 5.72 -16.99 10.44
C THR A 141 5.39 -18.40 9.93
N ASN A 142 4.39 -19.03 10.55
CA ASN A 142 3.86 -20.32 10.11
C ASN A 142 2.81 -20.21 8.98
N LYS A 143 2.52 -18.99 8.53
CA LYS A 143 1.48 -18.72 7.54
C LYS A 143 1.89 -17.58 6.63
N ASN A 144 1.70 -17.79 5.33
CA ASN A 144 1.84 -16.77 4.31
C ASN A 144 0.65 -16.85 3.34
N ASN A 145 0.09 -15.69 2.97
CA ASN A 145 -0.99 -15.57 2.00
C ASN A 145 -0.94 -14.17 1.36
N LEU A 146 -1.76 -13.94 0.34
CA LEU A 146 -1.83 -12.67 -0.38
C LEU A 146 -2.02 -11.44 0.51
N PHE A 147 -2.88 -11.55 1.52
CA PHE A 147 -3.15 -10.44 2.44
C PHE A 147 -1.92 -10.14 3.29
N ILE A 148 -1.26 -11.17 3.84
CA ILE A 148 -0.01 -11.02 4.61
C ILE A 148 1.04 -10.37 3.73
N SER A 149 1.41 -11.03 2.63
CA SER A 149 2.51 -10.60 1.75
C SER A 149 2.35 -9.18 1.21
N LEU A 150 1.11 -8.75 0.91
CA LEU A 150 0.87 -7.45 0.29
C LEU A 150 0.43 -6.38 1.30
N SER A 151 0.17 -6.73 2.56
CA SER A 151 -0.36 -5.81 3.56
C SER A 151 0.46 -4.52 3.76
N PRO A 152 1.80 -4.53 3.79
CA PRO A 152 2.56 -3.29 4.00
C PRO A 152 2.43 -2.28 2.86
N TYR A 153 2.12 -2.74 1.65
CA TYR A 153 2.03 -1.91 0.46
C TYR A 153 0.70 -1.15 0.36
N PHE A 154 -0.33 -1.60 1.09
CA PHE A 154 -1.61 -0.90 1.11
C PHE A 154 -2.04 -0.42 2.50
N LEU A 155 -1.65 -1.04 3.61
CA LEU A 155 -2.04 -0.56 4.94
C LEU A 155 -1.10 0.54 5.46
N PRO A 156 -1.54 1.81 5.57
CA PRO A 156 -0.74 2.88 6.14
C PRO A 156 -0.71 2.78 7.67
N LEU A 157 0.05 1.83 8.22
CA LEU A 157 0.04 1.48 9.65
C LEU A 157 0.09 2.71 10.57
N TRP A 158 1.05 3.60 10.34
CA TRP A 158 1.22 4.80 11.17
C TRP A 158 0.03 5.76 11.08
N GLY A 159 -0.58 5.88 9.90
CA GLY A 159 -1.81 6.67 9.71
C GLY A 159 -3.02 6.04 10.41
N MET A 160 -3.13 4.71 10.39
CA MET A 160 -4.16 3.97 11.11
C MET A 160 -3.99 4.10 12.63
N LEU A 161 -2.76 3.97 13.14
CA LEU A 161 -2.46 4.18 14.56
C LEU A 161 -2.75 5.62 14.99
N TRP A 162 -2.41 6.60 14.15
CA TRP A 162 -2.75 8.01 14.40
C TRP A 162 -4.27 8.22 14.50
N GLY A 163 -5.03 7.67 13.55
CA GLY A 163 -6.50 7.69 13.60
C GLY A 163 -7.07 6.99 14.84
N LEU A 164 -6.49 5.85 15.22
CA LEU A 164 -6.89 5.11 16.43
C LEU A 164 -6.66 5.91 17.70
N VAL A 165 -5.49 6.55 17.84
CA VAL A 165 -5.17 7.44 18.98
C VAL A 165 -6.21 8.54 19.07
N TRP A 166 -6.53 9.19 17.95
CA TRP A 166 -7.57 10.23 17.92
C TRP A 166 -8.96 9.71 18.23
N GLY A 167 -9.32 8.50 17.78
CA GLY A 167 -10.57 7.85 18.15
C GLY A 167 -10.67 7.61 19.65
N ILE A 168 -9.59 7.12 20.28
CA ILE A 168 -9.50 6.93 21.73
C ILE A 168 -9.61 8.28 22.46
N VAL A 169 -8.86 9.30 22.02
CA VAL A 169 -8.92 10.64 22.61
C VAL A 169 -10.34 11.19 22.56
N HIS A 170 -11.05 11.03 21.45
CA HIS A 170 -12.43 11.51 21.31
C HIS A 170 -13.42 10.75 22.21
N ILE A 171 -13.21 9.45 22.45
CA ILE A 171 -14.04 8.64 23.36
C ILE A 171 -13.88 9.11 24.81
N PHE A 172 -12.65 9.32 25.28
CA PHE A 172 -12.37 9.64 26.68
C PHE A 172 -12.39 11.14 26.99
N TRP A 173 -12.08 11.97 26.00
CA TRP A 173 -12.02 13.44 26.11
C TRP A 173 -12.69 14.09 24.89
N PRO A 174 -14.02 13.97 24.74
CA PRO A 174 -14.75 14.48 23.59
C PRO A 174 -14.64 16.01 23.41
N THR A 175 -14.27 16.74 24.48
CA THR A 175 -14.04 18.18 24.46
C THR A 175 -12.69 18.58 23.83
N ILE A 176 -11.75 17.64 23.67
CA ILE A 176 -10.47 17.91 23.00
C ILE A 176 -10.70 17.85 21.50
N THR A 177 -10.78 19.04 20.89
CA THR A 177 -10.89 19.20 19.43
C THR A 177 -9.65 19.91 18.91
N CYS A 178 -8.61 19.15 18.54
CA CYS A 178 -7.47 19.68 17.80
C CYS A 178 -7.47 19.14 16.37
N GLU A 179 -8.41 19.64 15.57
CA GLU A 179 -8.59 19.26 14.16
C GLU A 179 -7.30 19.48 13.35
N ALA A 180 -6.57 20.56 13.64
CA ALA A 180 -5.28 20.85 13.03
C ALA A 180 -4.30 19.69 13.20
N LEU A 181 -4.15 19.18 14.43
CA LEU A 181 -3.24 18.07 14.72
C LEU A 181 -3.76 16.75 14.13
N LEU A 182 -5.05 16.46 14.28
CA LEU A 182 -5.68 15.26 13.69
C LEU A 182 -5.42 15.18 12.18
N TYR A 183 -5.89 16.18 11.44
CA TYR A 183 -5.86 16.14 9.99
C TYR A 183 -4.45 16.30 9.43
N SER A 184 -3.60 17.13 10.04
CA SER A 184 -2.19 17.21 9.62
C SER A 184 -1.43 15.91 9.87
N GLY A 185 -1.65 15.23 10.98
CA GLY A 185 -1.05 13.92 11.20
C GLY A 185 -1.53 12.88 10.19
N LEU A 186 -2.83 12.86 9.85
CA LEU A 186 -3.35 11.98 8.81
C LEU A 186 -2.70 12.26 7.44
N GLY A 187 -2.58 13.53 7.05
CA GLY A 187 -1.90 13.90 5.80
C GLY A 187 -0.40 13.57 5.80
N PHE A 188 0.29 13.80 6.92
CA PHE A 188 1.70 13.44 7.09
C PHE A 188 1.92 11.94 6.93
N TRP A 189 1.17 11.10 7.66
CA TRP A 189 1.34 9.65 7.63
C TRP A 189 0.88 9.04 6.30
N TRP A 190 -0.10 9.66 5.63
CA TRP A 190 -0.51 9.24 4.29
C TRP A 190 0.61 9.48 3.26
N CYS A 191 1.23 10.67 3.27
CA CYS A 191 2.35 10.94 2.39
C CYS A 191 3.60 10.11 2.74
N PHE A 192 3.86 9.85 4.02
CA PHE A 192 4.87 8.90 4.48
C PHE A 192 4.67 7.52 3.84
N HIS A 193 3.45 6.98 3.94
CA HIS A 193 3.08 5.68 3.39
C HIS A 193 3.26 5.62 1.87
N LEU A 194 2.72 6.60 1.14
CA LEU A 194 2.81 6.64 -0.32
C LEU A 194 4.26 6.76 -0.80
N PHE A 195 5.06 7.61 -0.16
CA PHE A 195 6.46 7.80 -0.52
C PHE A 195 7.25 6.51 -0.40
N TRP A 196 7.16 5.84 0.76
CA TRP A 196 7.95 4.64 0.98
C TRP A 196 7.45 3.44 0.20
N THR A 197 6.12 3.30 0.02
CA THR A 197 5.53 2.30 -0.87
C THR A 197 6.06 2.46 -2.30
N ALA A 198 6.06 3.68 -2.82
CA ALA A 198 6.62 3.96 -4.15
C ALA A 198 8.13 3.72 -4.23
N TRP A 199 8.87 3.98 -3.15
CA TRP A 199 10.32 3.78 -3.09
C TRP A 199 10.75 2.31 -3.00
N ILE A 200 9.95 1.45 -2.34
CA ILE A 200 10.28 0.04 -2.15
C ILE A 200 9.88 -0.82 -3.37
N ILE A 201 8.81 -0.46 -4.09
CA ILE A 201 8.30 -1.22 -5.25
C ILE A 201 9.40 -1.57 -6.27
N PRO A 202 10.30 -0.64 -6.67
CA PRO A 202 11.36 -0.93 -7.66
C PRO A 202 12.49 -1.83 -7.15
N LYS A 203 12.49 -2.26 -5.88
CA LYS A 203 13.60 -2.97 -5.23
C LYS A 203 13.40 -4.48 -5.15
N ASP A 204 12.79 -5.06 -6.18
CA ASP A 204 12.63 -6.51 -6.37
C ASP A 204 12.21 -7.25 -5.08
N GLN A 205 11.14 -6.76 -4.45
CA GLN A 205 10.69 -7.30 -3.17
C GLN A 205 10.09 -8.71 -3.32
N PRO A 206 10.51 -9.69 -2.51
CA PRO A 206 9.98 -11.06 -2.57
C PRO A 206 8.48 -11.11 -2.29
N ASP A 207 7.99 -10.22 -1.42
CA ASP A 207 6.57 -10.03 -1.08
C ASP A 207 5.68 -9.79 -2.32
N LEU A 208 6.16 -8.97 -3.27
CA LEU A 208 5.47 -8.67 -4.53
C LEU A 208 5.70 -9.78 -5.55
N ALA A 209 6.95 -10.24 -5.67
CA ALA A 209 7.39 -11.18 -6.69
C ALA A 209 6.73 -12.54 -6.53
N GLY A 210 6.63 -13.08 -5.31
CA GLY A 210 6.06 -14.41 -5.03
C GLY A 210 4.60 -14.55 -5.48
N ASN A 211 3.88 -13.43 -5.62
CA ASN A 211 2.51 -13.42 -6.12
C ASN A 211 2.37 -13.12 -7.62
N GLY A 212 3.46 -12.75 -8.27
CA GLY A 212 3.50 -12.23 -9.63
C GLY A 212 3.38 -10.71 -9.60
N THR A 213 4.48 -10.02 -9.92
CA THR A 213 4.62 -8.57 -9.75
C THR A 213 3.46 -7.78 -10.37
N PHE A 214 3.04 -8.12 -11.59
CA PHE A 214 1.91 -7.46 -12.25
C PHE A 214 0.61 -7.57 -11.43
N PHE A 215 0.25 -8.78 -10.99
CA PHE A 215 -0.95 -8.99 -10.17
C PHE A 215 -0.85 -8.24 -8.84
N SER A 216 0.29 -8.35 -8.16
CA SER A 216 0.54 -7.69 -6.87
C SER A 216 0.40 -6.18 -6.99
N LEU A 217 0.98 -5.55 -8.02
CA LEU A 217 0.93 -4.11 -8.21
C LEU A 217 -0.49 -3.60 -8.50
N ILE A 218 -1.27 -4.29 -9.33
CA ILE A 218 -2.66 -3.89 -9.59
C ILE A 218 -3.52 -4.03 -8.33
N LEU A 219 -3.33 -5.09 -7.54
CA LEU A 219 -4.04 -5.25 -6.27
C LEU A 219 -3.67 -4.14 -5.27
N VAL A 220 -2.37 -3.86 -5.10
CA VAL A 220 -1.87 -2.79 -4.22
C VAL A 220 -2.41 -1.44 -4.65
N TYR A 221 -2.40 -1.15 -5.95
CA TYR A 221 -2.97 0.08 -6.50
C TYR A 221 -4.46 0.21 -6.17
N PHE A 222 -5.23 -0.84 -6.46
CA PHE A 222 -6.67 -0.85 -6.18
C PHE A 222 -6.97 -0.68 -4.68
N ALA A 223 -6.24 -1.40 -3.81
CA ALA A 223 -6.42 -1.29 -2.36
C ALA A 223 -6.11 0.12 -1.84
N ASN A 224 -5.05 0.77 -2.34
CA ASN A 224 -4.74 2.15 -1.97
C ASN A 224 -5.81 3.15 -2.45
N LEU A 225 -6.43 2.92 -3.62
CA LEU A 225 -7.58 3.74 -4.07
C LEU A 225 -8.77 3.62 -3.12
N LEU A 226 -9.10 2.39 -2.67
CA LEU A 226 -10.19 2.16 -1.72
C LEU A 226 -9.91 2.79 -0.35
N LEU A 227 -8.66 2.72 0.12
CA LEU A 227 -8.26 3.38 1.37
C LEU A 227 -8.30 4.90 1.23
N PHE A 228 -7.91 5.43 0.07
CA PHE A 228 -8.00 6.86 -0.20
C PHE A 228 -9.46 7.33 -0.24
N LEU A 229 -10.37 6.56 -0.84
CA LEU A 229 -11.82 6.79 -0.76
C LEU A 229 -12.28 6.83 0.70
N GLY A 230 -11.83 5.89 1.54
CA GLY A 230 -12.13 5.87 2.97
C GLY A 230 -11.65 7.13 3.70
N LEU A 231 -10.42 7.57 3.42
CA LEU A 231 -9.84 8.79 3.97
C LEU A 231 -10.64 10.04 3.55
N LEU A 232 -10.95 10.18 2.26
CA LEU A 232 -11.76 11.29 1.78
C LEU A 232 -13.17 11.27 2.39
N ARG A 233 -13.73 10.07 2.62
CA ARG A 233 -15.05 9.93 3.26
C ARG A 233 -15.00 10.39 4.70
N LEU A 234 -13.92 10.08 5.43
CA LEU A 234 -13.69 10.57 6.80
C LEU A 234 -13.68 12.10 6.85
N PHE A 235 -13.14 12.75 5.81
CA PHE A 235 -13.13 14.21 5.69
C PHE A 235 -14.45 14.79 5.19
N ASN A 236 -15.47 13.96 4.96
CA ASN A 236 -16.71 14.31 4.28
C ASN A 236 -16.49 14.97 2.89
N ALA A 237 -15.35 14.72 2.25
CA ALA A 237 -15.01 15.25 0.93
C ALA A 237 -15.72 14.49 -0.20
N VAL A 238 -16.12 13.23 0.06
CA VAL A 238 -16.79 12.35 -0.90
C VAL A 238 -18.07 11.74 -0.33
N SER A 239 -19.01 11.43 -1.21
CA SER A 239 -20.27 10.74 -0.89
C SER A 239 -20.28 9.34 -1.50
N ILE A 240 -20.52 8.32 -0.68
CA ILE A 240 -20.54 6.91 -1.12
C ILE A 240 -21.65 6.66 -2.15
N ASN A 241 -22.84 7.24 -1.95
CA ASN A 241 -23.95 7.04 -2.89
C ASN A 241 -23.65 7.64 -4.26
N LYS A 242 -23.09 8.85 -4.27
CA LYS A 242 -22.62 9.47 -5.52
C LYS A 242 -21.50 8.64 -6.13
N PHE A 243 -20.59 8.12 -5.31
CA PHE A 243 -19.41 7.37 -5.77
C PHE A 243 -19.83 6.08 -6.47
N LEU A 244 -20.81 5.37 -5.92
CA LEU A 244 -21.37 4.19 -6.56
C LEU A 244 -22.09 4.53 -7.88
N ALA A 245 -22.79 5.66 -7.96
CA ALA A 245 -23.39 6.13 -9.20
C ALA A 245 -22.32 6.48 -10.25
N ASP A 246 -21.26 7.19 -9.83
CA ASP A 246 -20.11 7.52 -10.68
C ASP A 246 -19.41 6.24 -11.16
N CYS A 247 -19.29 5.21 -10.31
CA CYS A 247 -18.74 3.91 -10.69
C CYS A 247 -19.56 3.22 -11.77
N LEU A 248 -20.90 3.24 -11.67
CA LEU A 248 -21.77 2.66 -12.70
C LEU A 248 -21.63 3.42 -14.03
N HIS A 249 -21.65 4.75 -13.98
CA HIS A 249 -21.47 5.59 -15.16
C HIS A 249 -20.10 5.37 -15.82
N ASN A 250 -19.02 5.32 -15.03
CA ASN A 250 -17.68 5.08 -15.54
C ASN A 250 -17.47 3.64 -16.02
N ALA A 251 -18.20 2.66 -15.47
CA ALA A 251 -18.20 1.29 -15.99
C ALA A 251 -18.82 1.23 -17.40
N GLU A 252 -19.95 1.92 -17.63
CA GLU A 252 -20.57 2.03 -18.95
C GLU A 252 -19.62 2.71 -19.95
N ARG A 253 -19.02 3.84 -19.55
CA ARG A 253 -18.05 4.57 -20.38
C ARG A 253 -16.82 3.73 -20.74
N LEU A 254 -16.30 2.96 -19.79
CA LEU A 254 -15.17 2.06 -20.01
C LEU A 254 -15.55 0.93 -20.96
N TRP A 255 -16.75 0.36 -20.81
CA TRP A 255 -17.29 -0.66 -21.69
C TRP A 255 -17.47 -0.15 -23.12
N ASP A 256 -18.05 1.03 -23.29
CA ASP A 256 -18.23 1.66 -24.60
C ASP A 256 -16.88 1.89 -25.29
N THR A 257 -15.90 2.43 -24.56
CA THR A 257 -14.54 2.63 -25.08
C THR A 257 -13.89 1.31 -25.50
N ALA A 258 -14.04 0.25 -24.71
CA ALA A 258 -13.50 -1.07 -25.02
C ALA A 258 -14.17 -1.68 -26.25
N ARG A 259 -15.49 -1.53 -26.38
CA ARG A 259 -16.26 -1.98 -27.54
C ARG A 259 -15.82 -1.25 -28.81
N ASP A 260 -15.69 0.08 -28.75
CA ASP A 260 -15.31 0.90 -29.91
C ASP A 260 -13.88 0.57 -30.36
N LEU A 261 -12.95 0.36 -29.41
CA LEU A 261 -11.59 -0.09 -29.71
C LEU A 261 -11.58 -1.47 -30.36
N ALA A 262 -12.39 -2.41 -29.87
CA ALA A 262 -12.51 -3.74 -30.47
C ALA A 262 -13.03 -3.66 -31.91
N LEU A 263 -14.07 -2.87 -32.16
CA LEU A 263 -14.61 -2.65 -33.52
C LEU A 263 -13.57 -2.01 -34.45
N PHE A 264 -12.83 -1.02 -33.98
CA PHE A 264 -11.74 -0.38 -34.74
C PHE A 264 -10.65 -1.39 -35.12
N THR A 265 -10.21 -2.22 -34.17
CA THR A 265 -9.20 -3.25 -34.47
C THR A 265 -9.70 -4.26 -35.51
N VAL A 266 -10.94 -4.75 -35.38
CA VAL A 266 -11.52 -5.66 -36.38
C VAL A 266 -11.63 -5.00 -37.76
N GLY A 267 -12.02 -3.73 -37.81
CA GLY A 267 -12.10 -2.96 -39.06
C GLY A 267 -10.75 -2.64 -39.71
N LEU A 268 -9.64 -2.65 -38.96
CA LEU A 268 -8.28 -2.52 -39.51
C LEU A 268 -7.74 -3.84 -40.11
N PHE A 269 -8.36 -4.98 -39.78
CA PHE A 269 -7.97 -6.30 -40.28
C PHE A 269 -8.90 -6.85 -41.37
N LEU A 270 -9.84 -6.03 -41.86
CA LEU A 270 -10.71 -6.27 -43.02
C LEU A 270 -10.28 -5.40 -44.20
#